data_AF-A0AB35YI07-F1
#
_entry.id   AF-A0AB35YI07-F1
#
_cell.length_a   1.000
_cell.length_b   1.000
_cell.length_c   1.000
_cell.angle_alpha   90.00
_cell.angle_beta   90.00
_cell.angle_gamma   90.00
#
_symmetry.space_group_name_H-M   'P 1'
#
loop_
_entity.id
_entity.type
_entity.pdbx_description
1 polymer ?
#
loop_
_entity_poly.entity_id
_entity_poly.type
_entity_poly.pdbx_seq_one_letter_code
_entity_poly.pdbx_strand_id
1 'polypeptide(L)'
;MEEPAIFKSVESVMPESYFKDLLEDQNSRIFIAKNDELVVGLAIISIEHSPTFQSLVRRKYAYIHDFGVRKTLQKQGELHL
;
A
#
# COMPACT_ATOMS: atom_id res chain seq x y z
N MET A 1 -12.14 -29.05 1.11
CA MET A 1 -12.32 -27.62 0.80
C MET A 1 -10.90 -27.07 0.77
N GLU A 2 -10.31 -26.90 -0.41
CA GLU A 2 -8.94 -26.38 -0.52
C GLU A 2 -8.98 -24.88 -0.25
N GLU A 3 -8.41 -24.46 0.87
CA GLU A 3 -8.12 -23.04 1.11
C GLU A 3 -7.06 -22.57 0.10
N PRO A 4 -7.17 -21.36 -0.47
CA PRO A 4 -6.15 -20.84 -1.37
C PRO A 4 -4.85 -20.59 -0.59
N ALA A 5 -3.97 -21.58 -0.57
CA ALA A 5 -2.73 -21.59 0.21
C ALA A 5 -1.54 -20.91 -0.52
N ILE A 6 -1.79 -20.18 -1.60
CA ILE A 6 -0.72 -19.64 -2.45
C ILE A 6 -0.67 -18.11 -2.32
N PHE A 7 -0.22 -17.64 -1.15
CA PHE A 7 0.39 -16.31 -1.08
C PHE A 7 1.80 -16.43 -1.66
N LYS A 8 1.93 -16.28 -2.98
CA LYS A 8 3.25 -16.24 -3.62
C LYS A 8 3.91 -14.91 -3.26
N SER A 9 5.01 -14.99 -2.53
CA SER A 9 5.93 -13.86 -2.35
C SER A 9 6.47 -13.46 -3.71
N VAL A 10 6.01 -12.35 -4.27
CA VAL A 10 6.57 -11.78 -5.49
C VAL A 10 7.61 -10.73 -5.06
N GLU A 11 8.84 -10.84 -5.56
CA GLU A 11 9.95 -9.95 -5.14
C GLU A 11 9.75 -8.50 -5.60
N SER A 12 9.06 -8.28 -6.72
CA SER A 12 8.50 -6.98 -7.10
C SER A 12 7.42 -7.19 -8.18
N VAL A 13 6.17 -6.84 -7.89
CA VAL A 13 5.08 -6.90 -8.89
C VAL A 13 5.11 -5.67 -9.80
N MET A 14 5.69 -4.56 -9.32
CA MET A 14 5.67 -3.25 -9.98
C MET A 14 7.07 -2.78 -10.36
N PRO A 15 7.22 -1.99 -11.44
CA PRO A 15 8.49 -1.40 -11.83
C PRO A 15 8.92 -0.28 -10.87
N GLU A 16 10.21 0.03 -10.79
CA GLU A 16 10.73 1.11 -9.92
C GLU A 16 10.11 2.48 -10.23
N SER A 17 9.80 2.75 -11.51
CA SER A 17 9.16 4.00 -11.93
C SER A 17 7.81 4.22 -11.26
N TYR A 18 7.03 3.15 -11.03
CA TYR A 18 5.75 3.23 -10.34
C TYR A 18 5.90 3.82 -8.93
N PHE A 19 6.92 3.39 -8.19
CA PHE A 19 7.17 3.89 -6.84
C PHE A 19 7.72 5.32 -6.85
N LYS A 20 8.51 5.68 -7.87
CA LYS A 20 9.00 7.06 -8.07
C LYS A 20 7.84 8.03 -8.32
N ASP A 21 6.92 7.66 -9.20
CA ASP A 21 5.73 8.47 -9.48
C ASP A 21 4.91 8.69 -8.20
N LEU A 22 4.75 7.65 -7.37
CA LEU A 22 4.06 7.73 -6.08
C LEU A 22 4.79 8.57 -5.02
N LEU A 23 6.11 8.72 -5.11
CA LEU A 23 6.90 9.58 -4.23
C LEU A 23 6.77 11.06 -4.61
N GLU A 24 6.57 11.34 -5.90
CA GLU A 24 6.44 12.70 -6.45
C GLU A 24 5.00 13.23 -6.37
N ASP A 25 4.00 12.34 -6.30
CA ASP A 25 2.59 12.74 -6.17
C ASP A 25 2.27 13.35 -4.80
N GLN A 26 1.77 14.58 -4.81
CA GLN A 26 1.37 15.33 -3.62
C GLN A 26 0.15 14.75 -2.90
N ASN A 27 -0.68 13.96 -3.60
CA ASN A 27 -1.83 13.26 -3.02
C ASN A 27 -1.46 11.91 -2.41
N SER A 28 -0.24 11.43 -2.66
CA SER A 28 0.30 10.21 -2.09
C SER A 28 1.01 10.48 -0.76
N ARG A 29 0.93 9.51 0.15
CA ARG A 29 1.59 9.51 1.45
C ARG A 29 2.18 8.13 1.69
N ILE A 30 3.44 8.13 2.13
CA ILE A 30 4.15 6.94 2.54
C ILE A 30 4.25 6.92 4.06
N PHE A 31 3.71 5.87 4.65
CA PHE A 31 3.85 5.57 6.06
C PHE A 31 4.92 4.51 6.22
N ILE A 32 5.85 4.75 7.14
CA ILE A 32 6.95 3.83 7.43
C ILE A 32 6.84 3.43 8.89
N ALA A 33 6.66 2.14 9.14
CA ALA A 33 6.76 1.57 10.48
C ALA A 33 8.24 1.25 10.76
N LYS A 34 8.74 1.75 11.89
CA LYS A 34 10.11 1.52 12.35
C LYS A 34 10.10 0.89 13.73
N ASN A 35 11.01 -0.05 13.94
CA ASN A 35 11.41 -0.54 15.26
C ASN A 35 12.87 -0.13 15.45
N ASP A 36 13.11 0.79 16.38
CA ASP A 36 14.36 1.54 16.48
C ASP A 36 14.75 2.18 15.12
N GLU A 37 15.93 1.85 14.60
CA GLU A 37 16.42 2.32 13.28
C GLU A 37 16.00 1.42 12.12
N LEU A 38 15.36 0.28 12.40
CA LEU A 38 14.99 -0.70 11.39
C LEU A 38 13.61 -0.41 10.81
N VAL A 39 13.53 -0.23 9.49
CA VAL A 39 12.24 -0.19 8.78
C VAL A 39 11.64 -1.60 8.78
N VAL A 40 10.52 -1.76 9.49
CA VAL A 40 9.82 -3.04 9.66
C VAL A 40 8.57 -3.16 8.81
N GLY A 41 8.01 -2.05 8.33
CA GLY A 41 6.87 -2.05 7.42
C GLY A 41 6.68 -0.74 6.67
N LEU A 42 5.83 -0.78 5.65
CA LEU A 42 5.47 0.35 4.81
C LEU A 42 3.99 0.29 4.42
N ALA A 43 3.39 1.44 4.16
CA ALA A 43 2.13 1.57 3.44
C ALA A 43 2.18 2.81 2.55
N ILE A 44 1.72 2.68 1.31
CA ILE A 44 1.63 3.78 0.34
C ILE A 44 0.15 4.01 0.05
N ILE A 45 -0.34 5.20 0.37
CA ILE A 45 -1.76 5.54 0.30
C ILE A 45 -1.91 6.87 -0.44
N SER A 46 -2.80 6.93 -1.42
CA SER A 46 -3.20 8.19 -2.04
C SER A 46 -4.64 8.56 -1.73
N ILE A 47 -4.94 9.86 -1.77
CA ILE A 47 -6.30 10.37 -1.70
C ILE A 47 -6.79 10.66 -3.11
N GLU A 48 -7.68 9.81 -3.59
CA GLU A 48 -8.21 9.84 -4.95
C GLU A 48 -9.59 10.48 -5.00
N HIS A 49 -9.92 10.99 -6.19
CA HIS A 49 -11.22 11.54 -6.49
C HIS A 49 -11.80 10.85 -7.73
N SER A 50 -13.06 10.45 -7.64
CA SER A 50 -13.77 9.93 -8.82
C SER A 50 -13.84 10.99 -9.93
N PRO A 51 -13.73 10.61 -11.21
CA PRO A 51 -13.92 11.52 -12.32
C PRO A 51 -15.26 12.26 -12.28
N THR A 52 -15.29 13.49 -12.78
CA THR A 52 -16.48 14.35 -12.79
C THR A 52 -17.41 14.04 -13.97
N PHE A 53 -17.97 12.83 -14.01
CA PHE A 53 -19.03 12.47 -14.95
C PHE A 53 -20.41 12.60 -14.30
N GLN A 54 -21.42 13.09 -15.04
CA GLN A 54 -22.80 13.22 -14.51
C GLN A 54 -23.43 11.88 -14.14
N SER A 55 -23.01 10.79 -14.77
CA SER A 55 -23.47 9.43 -14.48
C SER A 55 -22.79 8.78 -13.29
N LEU A 56 -21.76 9.39 -12.69
CA LEU A 56 -21.02 8.85 -11.56
C LEU A 56 -21.26 9.65 -10.28
N VAL A 57 -21.41 8.93 -9.16
CA VAL A 57 -21.46 9.54 -7.83
C VAL A 57 -20.06 10.00 -7.46
N ARG A 58 -19.93 11.30 -7.16
CA ARG A 58 -18.67 11.89 -6.73
C ARG A 58 -18.23 11.33 -5.39
N ARG A 59 -16.99 10.84 -5.31
CA ARG A 59 -16.39 10.31 -4.08
C ARG A 59 -14.95 10.73 -3.96
N LYS A 60 -14.57 11.04 -2.72
CA LYS A 60 -13.19 11.13 -2.26
C LYS A 60 -12.89 9.87 -1.47
N TYR A 61 -11.83 9.16 -1.80
CA TYR A 61 -11.49 7.88 -1.16
C TYR A 61 -9.99 7.76 -0.97
N ALA A 62 -9.58 6.99 0.03
CA ALA A 62 -8.18 6.58 0.19
C ALA A 62 -7.97 5.30 -0.60
N TYR A 63 -6.88 5.24 -1.37
CA TYR A 63 -6.47 4.05 -2.11
C TYR A 63 -5.12 3.58 -1.60
N ILE A 64 -5.04 2.31 -1.19
CA ILE A 64 -3.80 1.68 -0.74
C ILE A 64 -3.13 1.06 -1.95
N HIS A 65 -2.03 1.67 -2.40
CA HIS A 65 -1.25 1.20 -3.53
C HIS A 65 -0.42 -0.03 -3.19
N ASP A 66 0.18 -0.01 -2.00
CA ASP A 66 0.99 -1.10 -1.50
C ASP A 66 1.04 -1.03 0.03
N PHE A 67 1.14 -2.18 0.67
CA PHE A 67 1.41 -2.28 2.11
C PHE A 67 2.13 -3.58 2.41
N GLY A 68 3.06 -3.53 3.37
CA GLY A 68 3.85 -4.70 3.71
C GLY A 68 4.56 -4.56 5.03
N VAL A 69 4.80 -5.72 5.65
CA VAL A 69 5.63 -5.88 6.85
C VAL A 69 6.69 -6.92 6.54
N ARG A 70 7.90 -6.74 7.08
CA ARG A 70 8.97 -7.74 7.01
C ARG A 70 8.44 -9.11 7.45
N LYS A 71 8.71 -10.15 6.65
CA LYS A 71 8.21 -11.51 6.90
C LYS A 71 8.50 -12.04 8.30
N THR A 72 9.65 -11.69 8.87
CA THR A 72 10.08 -12.11 10.21
C THR A 72 9.23 -11.52 11.34
N LEU A 73 8.43 -10.49 11.05
CA LEU A 73 7.56 -9.76 12.00
C LEU A 73 6.06 -9.88 11.63
N GLN A 74 5.73 -10.69 10.60
CA GLN A 74 4.34 -10.94 10.24
C GLN A 74 3.63 -11.80 11.29
N LYS A 75 2.29 -11.69 11.36
CA LYS A 75 1.41 -12.38 12.33
C LYS A 75 1.56 -11.97 13.80
N GLN A 76 2.27 -10.86 14.06
CA GLN A 76 2.40 -10.28 15.40
C GLN A 76 1.52 -9.05 15.63
N GLY A 77 0.68 -8.68 14.65
CA GLY A 77 -0.24 -7.53 14.76
C GLY A 77 0.42 -6.17 14.50
N GLU A 78 1.66 -6.11 14.01
CA GLU A 78 2.43 -4.85 13.90
C GLU A 78 1.96 -3.89 12.79
N LEU A 79 0.95 -4.24 11.99
CA LEU A 79 0.34 -3.33 11.02
C LEU A 79 -1.16 -3.18 11.31
N HIS A 80 -1.47 -2.35 12.30
CA HIS A 80 -2.79 -1.74 12.47
C HIS A 80 -2.73 -0.34 11.85
N LEU A 81 -3.24 -0.19 10.63
CA LEU A 81 -3.48 1.10 9.97
C LEU A 81 -4.80 1.71 10.47
#